data_AF-S8A293-F1
#
_entry.id   AF-S8A293-F1
#
_cell.length_a   1.000
_cell.length_b   1.000
_cell.length_c   1.000
_cell.angle_alpha   90.00
_cell.angle_beta   90.00
_cell.angle_gamma   90.00
#
_symmetry.space_group_name_H-M   'P 1'
#
loop_
_entity.id
_entity.type
_entity.pdbx_description
1 polymer ?
#
loop_
_entity_poly.entity_id
_entity_poly.type
_entity_poly.pdbx_seq_one_letter_code
_entity_poly.pdbx_strand_id
1 'polypeptide(L)'
;MATPALILLPPIGLILLSERRLDPKAIPFLLIGASSYIGKHAIMFSLGQKSAGPSFWRWTRAIQLLALLVCATGAIFCIYEGQMLVFRGGFHKILTTVPVHFLLPTVVLSVFDALSNAQYCQETRRDVGANSGSSTDIATSKAAMDVMCVFISSFSFFLQTPTWVQVLSYGSVVVLTSIVSLLLRPSHPSSQAEELELEDYNPTAKLLPETDQHAPKARQRVGYCFGFNLKLWVFLLGLIGTKVSLERPTRENRIDDITSIRPITYIPQSSRRLDVVVSHYNEDPTSIKSFIDNLKEIPTIRGLDPNVIIYTKNNEIDPAELKQASGAAEVTALPNRGREGGTYLHHIINNWGNLANQTIFIQAHPHVPNRVLRRLEKYFYPLRTGMLDLGYRDTRGCNCLDCRDEHGWVDEAGIIPELMAKAHHIKCDANTKVSISYAGQFVVSHQRIWAIKKSVYESLNDRLVGENRIKLGGDEDSPDAPFFGYTIERSWNALFQCADLTGVRDMCPGLAIFGSEFADLRPPTPEDCGCLDE
;
A
#
# COMPACT_ATOMS: atom_id res chain seq x y z
N MET A 1 -51.10 -13.71 8.82
CA MET A 1 -50.26 -14.67 9.56
C MET A 1 -49.25 -15.31 8.61
N ALA A 2 -48.13 -14.65 8.27
CA ALA A 2 -47.06 -15.21 7.43
C ALA A 2 -45.72 -14.47 7.60
N THR A 3 -45.47 -13.88 8.78
CA THR A 3 -44.34 -12.97 9.00
C THR A 3 -43.17 -13.56 9.82
N PRO A 4 -43.31 -14.63 10.65
CA PRO A 4 -42.15 -15.22 11.33
C PRO A 4 -41.31 -16.15 10.42
N ALA A 5 -41.87 -16.64 9.31
CA ALA A 5 -41.19 -17.62 8.45
C ALA A 5 -40.08 -17.03 7.57
N LEU A 6 -40.08 -15.71 7.33
CA LEU A 6 -39.09 -15.04 6.46
C LEU A 6 -37.78 -14.68 7.16
N ILE A 7 -37.76 -14.63 8.49
CA ILE A 7 -36.55 -14.29 9.28
C ILE A 7 -35.69 -15.53 9.56
N LEU A 8 -36.26 -16.74 9.45
CA LEU A 8 -35.56 -18.02 9.71
C LEU A 8 -35.06 -18.72 8.43
N LEU A 9 -35.37 -18.21 7.24
CA LEU A 9 -34.89 -18.78 5.97
C LEU A 9 -33.36 -18.64 5.73
N PRO A 10 -32.69 -17.51 6.08
CA PRO A 10 -31.25 -17.39 5.91
C PRO A 10 -30.43 -18.43 6.69
N PRO A 11 -30.69 -18.69 8.00
CA PRO A 11 -29.94 -19.70 8.75
C PRO A 11 -30.25 -21.14 8.30
N ILE A 12 -31.49 -21.45 7.89
CA ILE A 12 -31.84 -22.79 7.35
C ILE A 12 -31.20 -23.02 5.97
N GLY A 13 -31.14 -21.99 5.13
CA GLY A 13 -30.39 -22.03 3.88
C GLY A 13 -28.88 -22.23 4.10
N LEU A 14 -28.30 -21.57 5.11
CA LEU A 14 -26.89 -21.72 5.50
C LEU A 14 -26.56 -23.13 6.03
N ILE A 15 -27.47 -23.76 6.78
CA ILE A 15 -27.30 -25.14 7.27
C ILE A 15 -27.35 -26.13 6.10
N LEU A 16 -28.32 -26.00 5.19
CA LEU A 16 -28.45 -26.86 4.00
C LEU A 16 -27.31 -26.65 2.98
N LEU A 17 -26.71 -25.46 2.91
CA LEU A 17 -25.56 -25.15 2.06
C LEU A 17 -24.25 -25.72 2.64
N SER A 18 -24.11 -25.78 3.97
CA SER A 18 -22.94 -26.35 4.64
C SER A 18 -22.83 -27.87 4.45
N GLU A 19 -23.95 -28.57 4.31
CA GLU A 19 -23.96 -30.04 4.14
C GLU A 19 -23.79 -30.51 2.68
N ARG A 20 -24.01 -29.67 1.66
CA ARG A 20 -24.10 -30.12 0.26
C ARG A 20 -22.89 -29.87 -0.65
N ARG A 21 -21.74 -29.41 -0.15
CA ARG A 21 -20.50 -29.18 -0.97
C ARG A 21 -20.77 -28.46 -2.30
N LEU A 22 -21.59 -27.41 -2.29
CA LEU A 22 -21.78 -26.59 -3.49
C LEU A 22 -20.53 -25.76 -3.76
N ASP A 23 -20.16 -25.63 -5.04
CA ASP A 23 -19.03 -24.80 -5.47
C ASP A 23 -19.21 -23.37 -4.94
N PRO A 24 -18.27 -22.83 -4.14
CA PRO A 24 -18.31 -21.48 -3.61
C PRO A 24 -18.55 -20.41 -4.69
N LYS A 25 -18.15 -20.69 -5.94
CA LYS A 25 -18.33 -19.82 -7.09
C LYS A 25 -19.78 -19.72 -7.59
N ALA A 26 -20.68 -20.60 -7.16
CA ALA A 26 -22.10 -20.57 -7.53
C ALA A 26 -22.95 -19.66 -6.64
N ILE A 27 -22.46 -19.34 -5.43
CA ILE A 27 -23.14 -18.51 -4.43
C ILE A 27 -23.39 -17.07 -4.92
N PRO A 28 -22.45 -16.39 -5.61
CA PRO A 28 -22.69 -15.07 -6.19
C PRO A 28 -23.87 -15.05 -7.16
N PHE A 29 -24.02 -16.08 -7.99
CA PHE A 29 -25.10 -16.15 -8.98
C PHE A 29 -26.48 -16.38 -8.32
N LEU A 30 -26.53 -17.16 -7.24
CA LEU A 30 -27.74 -17.35 -6.44
C LEU A 30 -28.15 -16.08 -5.68
N LEU A 31 -27.19 -15.35 -5.12
CA LEU A 31 -27.45 -14.09 -4.42
C LEU A 31 -27.84 -12.96 -5.38
N ILE A 32 -27.21 -12.87 -6.55
CA ILE A 32 -27.59 -11.93 -7.62
C ILE A 32 -28.98 -12.27 -8.15
N GLY A 33 -29.29 -13.57 -8.34
CA GLY A 33 -30.62 -14.03 -8.76
C GLY A 33 -31.71 -13.68 -7.73
N ALA A 34 -31.47 -13.96 -6.45
CA ALA A 34 -32.40 -13.64 -5.37
C ALA A 34 -32.61 -12.12 -5.21
N SER A 35 -31.53 -11.34 -5.27
CA SER A 35 -31.58 -9.86 -5.16
C SER A 35 -32.31 -9.24 -6.36
N SER A 36 -32.07 -9.75 -7.58
CA SER A 36 -32.78 -9.31 -8.79
C SER A 36 -34.26 -9.67 -8.75
N TYR A 37 -34.60 -10.85 -8.21
CA TYR A 37 -35.99 -11.29 -8.04
C TYR A 37 -36.75 -10.43 -7.02
N ILE A 38 -36.12 -10.13 -5.87
CA ILE A 38 -36.69 -9.24 -4.85
C ILE A 38 -36.85 -7.81 -5.41
N GLY A 39 -35.85 -7.29 -6.11
CA GLY A 39 -35.91 -5.98 -6.77
C GLY A 39 -37.04 -5.89 -7.80
N LYS A 40 -37.19 -6.91 -8.65
CA LYS A 40 -38.28 -7.00 -9.63
C LYS A 40 -39.67 -7.00 -8.98
N HIS A 41 -39.85 -7.76 -7.90
CA HIS A 41 -41.14 -7.82 -7.20
C HIS A 41 -41.46 -6.53 -6.43
N ALA A 42 -40.45 -5.87 -5.84
CA ALA A 42 -40.63 -4.57 -5.20
C ALA A 42 -41.01 -3.47 -6.21
N ILE A 43 -40.40 -3.48 -7.40
CA ILE A 43 -40.73 -2.56 -8.50
C ILE A 43 -42.16 -2.82 -9.02
N MET A 44 -42.52 -4.08 -9.24
CA MET A 44 -43.88 -4.45 -9.68
C MET A 44 -44.95 -4.09 -8.65
N PHE A 45 -44.68 -4.28 -7.35
CA PHE A 45 -45.56 -3.87 -6.26
C PHE A 45 -45.71 -2.35 -6.19
N SER A 46 -44.62 -1.61 -6.41
CA SER A 46 -44.61 -0.14 -6.49
C SER A 46 -45.38 0.40 -7.71
N LEU A 47 -45.32 -0.29 -8.85
CA LEU A 47 -46.01 0.11 -10.08
C LEU A 47 -47.48 -0.29 -10.10
N GLY A 48 -47.86 -1.32 -9.33
CA GLY A 48 -49.25 -1.78 -9.19
C GLY A 48 -50.14 -0.88 -8.32
N GLN A 49 -49.57 -0.02 -7.47
CA GLN A 49 -50.33 0.97 -6.72
C GLN A 49 -50.70 2.17 -7.63
N LYS A 50 -51.87 2.09 -8.26
CA LYS A 50 -52.54 3.22 -8.91
C LYS A 50 -53.01 4.24 -7.85
N SER A 51 -52.10 5.02 -7.28
CA SER A 51 -52.46 6.25 -6.57
C SER A 51 -52.00 7.46 -7.39
N ALA A 52 -52.94 8.33 -7.74
CA ALA A 52 -52.75 9.57 -8.49
C ALA A 52 -52.00 10.62 -7.65
N GLY A 53 -50.70 10.42 -7.45
CA GLY A 53 -49.79 11.41 -6.86
C GLY A 53 -48.89 12.05 -7.92
N PRO A 54 -48.48 13.32 -7.75
CA PRO A 54 -47.66 14.05 -8.71
C PRO A 54 -46.31 13.37 -8.98
N SER A 55 -45.81 13.51 -10.22
CA SER A 55 -44.62 12.80 -10.76
C SER A 55 -43.35 12.91 -9.90
N PHE A 56 -43.23 13.98 -9.10
CA PHE A 56 -42.11 14.23 -8.20
C PHE A 56 -41.95 13.17 -7.09
N TRP A 57 -43.05 12.60 -6.59
CA TRP A 57 -43.01 11.55 -5.56
C TRP A 57 -42.56 10.19 -6.10
N ARG A 58 -42.64 9.97 -7.42
CA ARG A 58 -42.17 8.74 -8.06
C ARG A 58 -40.65 8.72 -8.19
N TRP A 59 -40.04 9.87 -8.51
CA TRP A 59 -38.58 9.99 -8.63
C TRP A 59 -37.86 9.87 -7.29
N THR A 60 -38.40 10.48 -6.24
CA THR A 60 -37.83 10.38 -4.88
C THR A 60 -37.87 8.95 -4.35
N ARG A 61 -38.97 8.21 -4.57
CA ARG A 61 -39.03 6.78 -4.21
C ARG A 61 -38.09 5.91 -5.05
N ALA A 62 -37.96 6.20 -6.34
CA ALA A 62 -37.02 5.48 -7.21
C ALA A 62 -35.56 5.69 -6.77
N ILE A 63 -35.19 6.92 -6.40
CA ILE A 63 -33.85 7.25 -5.88
C ILE A 63 -33.59 6.57 -4.52
N GLN A 64 -34.59 6.54 -3.63
CA GLN A 64 -34.48 5.84 -2.35
C GLN A 64 -34.30 4.33 -2.52
N LEU A 65 -35.04 3.71 -3.45
CA LEU A 65 -34.91 2.29 -3.77
C LEU A 65 -33.56 1.97 -4.41
N LEU A 66 -33.06 2.83 -5.29
CA LEU A 66 -31.72 2.69 -5.88
C LEU A 66 -30.62 2.79 -4.82
N ALA A 67 -30.73 3.76 -3.90
CA ALA A 67 -29.78 3.91 -2.79
C ALA A 67 -29.80 2.69 -1.86
N LEU A 68 -30.98 2.15 -1.53
CA LEU A 68 -31.13 0.92 -0.75
C LEU A 68 -30.51 -0.30 -1.46
N LEU A 69 -30.68 -0.42 -2.78
CA LEU A 69 -30.08 -1.49 -3.58
C LEU A 69 -28.54 -1.40 -3.58
N VAL A 70 -27.99 -0.20 -3.75
CA VAL A 70 -26.54 0.04 -3.72
C VAL A 70 -25.96 -0.28 -2.34
N CYS A 71 -26.60 0.18 -1.25
CA CYS A 71 -26.18 -0.12 0.12
C CYS A 71 -26.26 -1.62 0.45
N ALA A 72 -27.34 -2.30 0.05
CA ALA A 72 -27.49 -3.74 0.26
C ALA A 72 -26.42 -4.54 -0.50
N THR A 73 -26.10 -4.13 -1.73
CA THR A 73 -25.05 -4.77 -2.55
C THR A 73 -23.67 -4.58 -1.92
N GLY A 74 -23.36 -3.38 -1.43
CA GLY A 74 -22.11 -3.10 -0.71
C GLY A 74 -21.98 -3.91 0.59
N ALA A 75 -23.07 -4.05 1.36
CA ALA A 75 -23.08 -4.85 2.58
C ALA A 75 -22.83 -6.34 2.31
N ILE A 76 -23.45 -6.90 1.27
CA ILE A 76 -23.24 -8.30 0.86
C ILE A 76 -21.77 -8.53 0.46
N PHE A 77 -21.16 -7.59 -0.28
CA PHE A 77 -19.76 -7.68 -0.67
C PHE A 77 -18.82 -7.65 0.55
N CYS A 78 -19.09 -6.79 1.53
CA CYS A 78 -18.31 -6.72 2.77
C CYS A 78 -18.43 -8.00 3.62
N ILE A 79 -19.62 -8.60 3.70
CA ILE A 79 -19.85 -9.86 4.42
C ILE A 79 -19.09 -11.00 3.75
N TYR A 80 -19.08 -11.06 2.41
CA TYR A 80 -18.37 -12.09 1.64
C TYR A 80 -16.85 -12.01 1.84
N GLU A 81 -16.26 -10.82 1.75
CA GLU A 81 -14.83 -10.60 2.04
C GLU A 81 -14.48 -10.99 3.49
N GLY A 82 -15.34 -10.62 4.45
CA GLY A 82 -15.17 -11.02 5.85
C GLY A 82 -15.17 -12.54 6.06
N GLN A 83 -16.06 -13.26 5.38
CA GLN A 83 -16.09 -14.73 5.45
C GLN A 83 -14.86 -15.38 4.80
N MET A 84 -14.42 -14.88 3.65
CA MET A 84 -13.20 -15.36 2.98
C MET A 84 -11.95 -15.19 3.85
N LEU A 85 -11.89 -14.15 4.68
CA LEU A 85 -10.81 -13.91 5.63
C LEU A 85 -10.86 -14.84 6.85
N VAL A 86 -12.05 -15.16 7.35
CA VAL A 86 -12.24 -16.15 8.43
C VAL A 86 -11.77 -17.54 7.98
N PHE A 87 -12.09 -17.93 6.74
CA PHE A 87 -11.62 -19.19 6.15
C PHE A 87 -10.09 -19.27 5.99
N ARG A 88 -9.38 -18.15 6.02
CA ARG A 88 -7.90 -18.08 5.93
C ARG A 88 -7.18 -18.12 7.30
N GLY A 89 -7.87 -18.50 8.38
CA GLY A 89 -7.24 -18.78 9.68
C GLY A 89 -7.08 -17.58 10.63
N GLY A 90 -7.81 -16.49 10.42
CA GLY A 90 -7.68 -15.25 11.22
C GLY A 90 -8.09 -15.35 12.69
N PHE A 91 -8.92 -16.33 13.07
CA PHE A 91 -9.57 -16.35 14.39
C PHE A 91 -8.62 -16.63 15.56
N HIS A 92 -7.54 -17.40 15.37
CA HIS A 92 -6.63 -17.76 16.45
C HIS A 92 -5.74 -16.58 16.91
N LYS A 93 -5.36 -15.69 15.98
CA LYS A 93 -4.59 -14.45 16.27
C LYS A 93 -5.37 -13.40 17.06
N ILE A 94 -6.70 -13.45 17.02
CA ILE A 94 -7.58 -12.48 17.70
C ILE A 94 -7.59 -12.71 19.21
N LEU A 95 -7.55 -13.97 19.65
CA LEU A 95 -7.65 -14.35 21.06
C LEU A 95 -6.38 -14.08 21.87
N THR A 96 -5.21 -14.00 21.24
CA THR A 96 -3.91 -13.91 21.94
C THR A 96 -3.35 -12.49 22.06
N THR A 97 -3.89 -11.52 21.31
CA THR A 97 -3.17 -10.26 21.05
C THR A 97 -3.91 -9.00 21.51
N VAL A 98 -5.15 -9.14 22.01
CA VAL A 98 -5.99 -7.97 22.33
C VAL A 98 -6.13 -7.80 23.85
N PRO A 99 -5.64 -6.69 24.42
CA PRO A 99 -5.84 -6.40 25.83
C PRO A 99 -7.29 -5.96 26.11
N VAL A 100 -7.88 -6.51 27.18
CA VAL A 100 -9.27 -6.28 27.62
C VAL A 100 -9.60 -4.80 27.86
N HIS A 101 -8.62 -3.95 28.15
CA HIS A 101 -8.82 -2.54 28.44
C HIS A 101 -9.26 -1.67 27.25
N PHE A 102 -9.12 -2.14 26.00
CA PHE A 102 -9.67 -1.44 24.83
C PHE A 102 -11.17 -1.69 24.60
N LEU A 103 -11.73 -2.75 25.18
CA LEU A 103 -13.15 -3.11 25.00
C LEU A 103 -14.08 -2.32 25.94
N LEU A 104 -13.60 -1.98 27.14
CA LEU A 104 -14.43 -1.41 28.19
C LEU A 104 -14.94 0.01 27.88
N PRO A 105 -14.12 0.97 27.39
CA PRO A 105 -14.56 2.35 27.20
C PRO A 105 -15.62 2.52 26.10
N THR A 106 -15.48 1.80 24.99
CA THR A 106 -16.39 1.91 23.83
C THR A 106 -17.76 1.33 24.14
N VAL A 107 -17.80 0.20 24.85
CA VAL A 107 -19.06 -0.40 25.32
C VAL A 107 -19.73 0.51 26.34
N VAL A 108 -18.97 1.06 27.29
CA VAL A 108 -19.48 2.00 28.31
C VAL A 108 -20.07 3.26 27.65
N LEU A 109 -19.38 3.89 26.70
CA LEU A 109 -19.87 5.08 26.00
C LEU A 109 -21.14 4.80 25.18
N SER A 110 -21.22 3.63 24.55
CA SER A 110 -22.41 3.21 23.79
C SER A 110 -23.62 3.00 24.69
N VAL A 111 -23.40 2.42 25.88
CA VAL A 111 -24.45 2.24 26.89
C VAL A 111 -24.91 3.59 27.44
N PHE A 112 -24.00 4.54 27.70
CA PHE A 112 -24.36 5.88 28.16
C PHE A 112 -25.18 6.65 27.11
N ASP A 113 -24.82 6.58 25.82
CA ASP A 113 -25.58 7.25 24.76
C ASP A 113 -26.97 6.63 24.57
N ALA A 114 -27.08 5.30 24.69
CA ALA A 114 -28.36 4.60 24.66
C ALA A 114 -29.26 5.00 25.86
N LEU A 115 -28.70 5.10 27.06
CA LEU A 115 -29.41 5.50 28.27
C LEU A 115 -29.84 6.97 28.21
N SER A 116 -28.97 7.87 27.75
CA SER A 116 -29.30 9.30 27.59
C SER A 116 -30.45 9.51 26.60
N ASN A 117 -30.46 8.76 25.49
CA ASN A 117 -31.55 8.83 24.51
C ASN A 117 -32.85 8.22 25.04
N ALA A 118 -32.78 7.14 25.82
CA ALA A 118 -33.95 6.55 26.48
C ALA A 118 -34.58 7.53 27.48
N GLN A 119 -33.77 8.23 28.26
CA GLN A 119 -34.21 9.21 29.25
C GLN A 119 -34.90 10.42 28.60
N TYR A 120 -34.31 10.96 27.52
CA TYR A 120 -34.91 12.04 26.72
C TYR A 120 -36.28 11.63 26.12
N CYS A 121 -36.41 10.40 25.64
CA CYS A 121 -37.69 9.88 25.12
C CYS A 121 -38.74 9.74 26.23
N GLN A 122 -38.32 9.44 27.46
CA GLN A 122 -39.22 9.29 28.60
C GLN A 122 -39.77 10.63 29.09
N GLU A 123 -38.95 11.69 29.08
CA GLU A 123 -39.37 13.06 29.40
C GLU A 123 -40.33 13.61 28.34
N THR A 124 -40.04 13.40 27.05
CA THR A 124 -40.94 13.81 25.95
C THR A 124 -42.31 13.12 26.02
N ARG A 125 -42.38 11.93 26.64
CA ARG A 125 -43.63 11.17 26.87
C ARG A 125 -44.50 11.75 27.99
N ARG A 126 -43.92 12.50 28.93
CA ARG A 126 -44.68 13.17 30.01
C ARG A 126 -45.40 14.42 29.51
N ASP A 127 -44.81 15.13 28.54
CA ASP A 127 -45.36 16.41 28.07
C ASP A 127 -46.35 16.26 26.92
N VAL A 128 -46.37 15.11 26.23
CA VAL A 128 -47.28 14.86 25.10
C VAL A 128 -48.17 13.68 25.45
N GLY A 129 -49.43 13.97 25.79
CA GLY A 129 -50.45 12.99 26.16
C GLY A 129 -50.46 11.74 25.24
N ALA A 130 -50.70 10.58 25.86
CA ALA A 130 -50.29 9.22 25.46
C ALA A 130 -50.77 8.65 24.11
N ASN A 131 -51.23 9.44 23.13
CA ASN A 131 -51.94 8.95 21.95
C ASN A 131 -51.20 9.05 20.59
N SER A 132 -49.87 9.15 20.56
CA SER A 132 -49.12 9.08 19.29
C SER A 132 -48.05 7.98 19.28
N GLY A 133 -48.45 6.78 18.85
CA GLY A 133 -47.56 5.61 18.75
C GLY A 133 -46.41 5.74 17.74
N SER A 134 -46.40 6.75 16.86
CA SER A 134 -45.39 6.86 15.80
C SER A 134 -44.05 7.46 16.24
N SER A 135 -44.01 8.21 17.35
CA SER A 135 -42.78 8.86 17.83
C SER A 135 -41.83 7.87 18.49
N THR A 136 -42.39 6.87 19.19
CA THR A 136 -41.62 5.82 19.85
C THR A 136 -40.86 4.93 18.88
N ASP A 137 -41.48 4.57 17.75
CA ASP A 137 -40.87 3.67 16.76
C ASP A 137 -39.64 4.32 16.09
N ILE A 138 -39.70 5.63 15.85
CA ILE A 138 -38.60 6.40 15.27
C ILE A 138 -37.41 6.49 16.23
N ALA A 139 -37.68 6.69 17.52
CA ALA A 139 -36.63 6.76 18.54
C ALA A 139 -35.93 5.41 18.76
N THR A 140 -36.69 4.31 18.84
CA THR A 140 -36.11 2.95 18.94
C THR A 140 -35.34 2.55 17.69
N SER A 141 -35.83 2.90 16.50
CA SER A 141 -35.09 2.64 15.25
C SER A 141 -33.78 3.42 15.19
N LYS A 142 -33.74 4.63 15.77
CA LYS A 142 -32.53 5.46 15.82
C LYS A 142 -31.48 4.88 16.78
N ALA A 143 -31.90 4.52 18.00
CA ALA A 143 -31.01 3.88 18.97
C ALA A 143 -30.42 2.57 18.43
N ALA A 144 -31.24 1.76 17.73
CA ALA A 144 -30.78 0.54 17.09
C ALA A 144 -29.75 0.83 15.97
N MET A 145 -29.96 1.85 15.15
CA MET A 145 -29.01 2.24 14.09
C MET A 145 -27.71 2.81 14.65
N ASP A 146 -27.76 3.62 15.72
CA ASP A 146 -26.57 4.15 16.38
C ASP A 146 -25.76 3.02 17.03
N VAL A 147 -26.42 2.08 17.72
CA VAL A 147 -25.77 0.87 18.27
C VAL A 147 -25.18 0.00 17.16
N MET A 148 -25.88 -0.17 16.04
CA MET A 148 -25.40 -0.97 14.92
C MET A 148 -24.24 -0.30 14.17
N CYS A 149 -24.26 1.03 14.02
CA CYS A 149 -23.13 1.79 13.49
C CYS A 149 -21.92 1.69 14.42
N VAL A 150 -22.08 1.89 15.73
CA VAL A 150 -20.97 1.75 16.69
C VAL A 150 -20.47 0.30 16.73
N PHE A 151 -21.35 -0.70 16.64
CA PHE A 151 -20.98 -2.10 16.55
C PHE A 151 -20.20 -2.40 15.26
N ILE A 152 -20.67 -1.96 14.09
CA ILE A 152 -19.97 -2.14 12.80
C ILE A 152 -18.66 -1.37 12.80
N SER A 153 -18.62 -0.15 13.33
CA SER A 153 -17.41 0.66 13.45
C SER A 153 -16.37 0.00 14.35
N SER A 154 -16.80 -0.53 15.49
CA SER A 154 -15.93 -1.24 16.42
C SER A 154 -15.49 -2.58 15.82
N PHE A 155 -16.41 -3.38 15.28
CA PHE A 155 -16.15 -4.68 14.66
C PHE A 155 -15.28 -4.58 13.41
N SER A 156 -15.44 -3.53 12.59
CA SER A 156 -14.56 -3.23 11.44
C SER A 156 -13.15 -2.80 11.88
N PHE A 157 -13.03 -2.14 13.03
CA PHE A 157 -11.74 -1.86 13.67
C PHE A 157 -11.04 -3.14 14.16
N PHE A 158 -11.82 -4.15 14.57
CA PHE A 158 -11.30 -5.39 15.15
C PHE A 158 -10.90 -6.47 14.12
N LEU A 159 -11.41 -6.42 12.88
CA LEU A 159 -11.30 -7.56 11.96
C LEU A 159 -10.05 -7.61 11.06
N GLN A 160 -9.37 -6.50 10.80
CA GLN A 160 -8.05 -6.38 10.15
C GLN A 160 -7.88 -4.92 9.69
N THR A 161 -6.66 -4.51 9.30
CA THR A 161 -6.45 -3.22 8.65
C THR A 161 -7.38 -3.08 7.43
N PRO A 162 -8.29 -2.10 7.37
CA PRO A 162 -9.21 -1.97 6.25
C PRO A 162 -8.41 -1.83 4.95
N THR A 163 -8.80 -2.51 3.88
CA THR A 163 -8.14 -2.36 2.57
C THR A 163 -8.39 -0.95 2.03
N TRP A 164 -7.53 -0.43 1.15
CA TRP A 164 -7.78 0.86 0.48
C TRP A 164 -9.14 0.89 -0.23
N VAL A 165 -9.58 -0.24 -0.78
CA VAL A 165 -10.92 -0.39 -1.39
C VAL A 165 -12.03 -0.19 -0.37
N GLN A 166 -11.91 -0.76 0.84
CA GLN A 166 -12.86 -0.53 1.94
C GLN A 166 -12.84 0.92 2.40
N VAL A 167 -11.65 1.54 2.58
CA VAL A 167 -11.53 2.95 2.97
C VAL A 167 -12.20 3.86 1.93
N LEU A 168 -11.95 3.63 0.64
CA LEU A 168 -12.58 4.40 -0.45
C LEU A 168 -14.09 4.16 -0.54
N SER A 169 -14.56 2.94 -0.27
CA SER A 169 -15.98 2.59 -0.24
C SER A 169 -16.70 3.27 0.91
N TYR A 170 -16.12 3.27 2.11
CA TYR A 170 -16.68 3.99 3.25
C TYR A 170 -16.66 5.50 3.01
N GLY A 171 -15.53 6.03 2.51
CA GLY A 171 -15.39 7.43 2.13
C GLY A 171 -16.43 7.89 1.12
N SER A 172 -16.72 7.08 0.09
CA SER A 172 -17.74 7.43 -0.91
C SER A 172 -19.15 7.46 -0.31
N VAL A 173 -19.49 6.54 0.60
CA VAL A 173 -20.77 6.57 1.35
C VAL A 173 -20.87 7.84 2.21
N VAL A 174 -19.79 8.26 2.87
CA VAL A 174 -19.75 9.53 3.62
C VAL A 174 -20.06 10.71 2.70
N VAL A 175 -19.36 10.81 1.59
CA VAL A 175 -19.52 11.92 0.63
C VAL A 175 -20.94 11.93 0.04
N LEU A 176 -21.46 10.78 -0.39
CA LEU A 176 -22.82 10.66 -0.93
C LEU A 176 -23.89 11.05 0.09
N THR A 177 -23.77 10.60 1.34
CA THR A 177 -24.73 10.97 2.40
C THR A 177 -24.64 12.46 2.77
N SER A 178 -23.44 13.05 2.74
CA SER A 178 -23.26 14.51 2.88
C SER A 178 -23.93 15.28 1.73
N ILE A 179 -23.72 14.87 0.47
CA ILE A 179 -24.30 15.51 -0.71
C ILE A 179 -25.82 15.41 -0.69
N VAL A 180 -26.39 14.23 -0.40
CA VAL A 180 -27.84 14.06 -0.27
C VAL A 180 -28.41 14.95 0.83
N SER A 181 -27.71 15.08 1.96
CA SER A 181 -28.12 15.99 3.06
C SER A 181 -28.10 17.46 2.64
N LEU A 182 -27.14 17.87 1.80
CA LEU A 182 -27.05 19.22 1.23
C LEU A 182 -28.14 19.49 0.19
N LEU A 183 -28.44 18.51 -0.68
CA LEU A 183 -29.44 18.63 -1.75
C LEU A 183 -30.88 18.58 -1.21
N LEU A 184 -31.12 17.86 -0.12
CA LEU A 184 -32.43 17.81 0.56
C LEU A 184 -32.68 19.04 1.43
N ARG A 185 -31.77 20.03 1.45
CA ARG A 185 -32.00 21.29 2.15
C ARG A 185 -33.17 22.00 1.47
N PRO A 186 -34.32 22.15 2.14
CA PRO A 186 -35.48 22.77 1.51
C PRO A 186 -35.11 24.20 1.12
N SER A 187 -35.13 24.48 -0.17
CA SER A 187 -35.07 25.85 -0.68
C SER A 187 -36.32 26.54 -0.16
N HIS A 188 -36.16 27.38 0.87
CA HIS A 188 -37.25 28.24 1.33
C HIS A 188 -37.70 29.07 0.12
N PRO A 189 -38.95 28.95 -0.35
CA PRO A 189 -39.47 29.93 -1.28
C PRO A 189 -39.46 31.25 -0.52
N SER A 190 -38.62 32.18 -0.99
CA SER A 190 -38.70 33.59 -0.66
C SER A 190 -40.10 34.03 -1.08
N SER A 191 -41.03 34.11 -0.14
CA SER A 191 -42.30 34.78 -0.34
C SER A 191 -41.99 36.26 -0.55
N GLN A 192 -41.77 36.66 -1.81
CA GLN A 192 -42.04 38.02 -2.21
C GLN A 192 -43.55 38.20 -2.03
N ALA A 193 -43.92 38.97 -1.01
CA ALA A 193 -45.25 39.50 -0.87
C ALA A 193 -45.46 40.44 -2.06
N GLU A 194 -46.17 39.95 -3.07
CA GLU A 194 -46.75 40.77 -4.11
C GLU A 194 -47.96 41.45 -3.47
N GLU A 195 -47.77 42.72 -3.12
CA GLU A 195 -48.76 43.63 -2.59
C GLU A 195 -49.76 43.94 -3.72
N LEU A 196 -50.92 43.25 -3.69
CA LEU A 196 -52.08 43.58 -4.52
C LEU A 196 -53.14 44.20 -3.61
N GLU A 197 -53.35 45.50 -3.80
CA GLU A 197 -54.46 46.26 -3.24
C GLU A 197 -55.80 45.62 -3.65
N LEU A 198 -56.71 45.38 -2.69
CA LEU A 198 -58.11 45.80 -2.79
C LEU A 198 -58.89 45.60 -1.47
N GLU A 199 -59.49 46.71 -1.04
CA GLU A 199 -60.77 46.89 -0.35
C GLU A 199 -61.03 46.51 1.12
N ASP A 200 -61.66 47.52 1.75
CA ASP A 200 -62.67 47.51 2.81
C ASP A 200 -62.28 47.45 4.29
N TYR A 201 -62.06 48.67 4.77
CA TYR A 201 -62.42 49.24 6.05
C TYR A 201 -63.62 48.55 6.76
N ASN A 202 -63.33 47.88 7.88
CA ASN A 202 -64.33 47.59 8.90
C ASN A 202 -63.73 47.78 10.30
N PRO A 203 -64.09 48.84 11.04
CA PRO A 203 -63.67 48.98 12.42
C PRO A 203 -64.66 48.23 13.31
N THR A 204 -64.13 47.54 14.33
CA THR A 204 -64.81 47.05 15.56
C THR A 204 -65.06 45.53 15.64
N ALA A 205 -64.02 44.78 16.02
CA ALA A 205 -64.13 43.58 16.88
C ALA A 205 -62.78 43.31 17.60
N LYS A 206 -62.57 43.97 18.74
CA LYS A 206 -62.40 43.34 20.08
C LYS A 206 -61.57 42.04 20.14
N LEU A 207 -60.36 42.21 20.67
CA LEU A 207 -59.82 41.53 21.87
C LEU A 207 -59.82 40.00 21.89
N LEU A 208 -58.72 39.41 21.40
CA LEU A 208 -58.05 38.26 22.01
C LEU A 208 -56.51 38.41 21.79
N PRO A 209 -55.67 38.18 22.81
CA PRO A 209 -54.23 38.07 22.60
C PRO A 209 -53.94 36.66 22.06
N GLU A 210 -53.88 36.53 20.73
CA GLU A 210 -53.34 35.31 20.14
C GLU A 210 -51.82 35.34 20.33
N THR A 211 -51.37 34.52 21.27
CA THR A 211 -49.98 34.25 21.57
C THR A 211 -49.21 33.85 20.32
N ASP A 212 -48.28 34.71 19.92
CA ASP A 212 -47.12 34.39 19.08
C ASP A 212 -46.35 33.19 19.66
N GLN A 213 -46.62 31.98 19.19
CA GLN A 213 -45.79 30.81 19.49
C GLN A 213 -45.67 29.81 18.33
N HIS A 214 -45.57 30.26 17.08
CA HIS A 214 -45.13 29.39 15.99
C HIS A 214 -43.99 30.00 15.16
N ALA A 215 -42.83 30.13 15.82
CA ALA A 215 -41.51 30.25 15.18
C ALA A 215 -40.70 28.95 15.44
N PRO A 216 -39.77 28.55 14.55
CA PRO A 216 -40.02 27.39 13.71
C PRO A 216 -39.30 26.10 14.16
N LYS A 217 -40.04 24.98 14.12
CA LYS A 217 -39.51 23.60 14.18
C LYS A 217 -38.48 23.27 13.09
N ALA A 218 -38.24 24.17 12.13
CA ALA A 218 -37.25 24.02 11.06
C ALA A 218 -35.79 24.14 11.54
N ARG A 219 -35.52 24.89 12.62
CA ARG A 219 -34.13 25.08 13.13
C ARG A 219 -33.55 23.80 13.73
N GLN A 220 -34.40 22.91 14.24
CA GLN A 220 -33.96 21.68 14.91
C GLN A 220 -33.45 20.61 13.93
N ARG A 221 -34.00 20.54 12.70
CA ARG A 221 -33.60 19.51 11.70
C ARG A 221 -32.20 19.72 11.13
N VAL A 222 -31.71 20.95 11.06
CA VAL A 222 -30.38 21.27 10.49
C VAL A 222 -29.25 20.80 11.42
N GLY A 223 -29.45 20.83 12.74
CA GLY A 223 -28.45 20.35 13.70
C GLY A 223 -28.21 18.83 13.63
N TYR A 224 -29.24 18.04 13.33
CA TYR A 224 -29.15 16.57 13.30
C TYR A 224 -28.32 16.04 12.12
N CYS A 225 -28.46 16.61 10.92
CA CYS A 225 -27.65 16.21 9.77
C CYS A 225 -26.17 16.57 9.97
N PHE A 226 -25.88 17.69 10.64
CA PHE A 226 -24.51 18.10 10.91
C PHE A 226 -23.80 17.14 11.89
N GLY A 227 -24.49 16.73 12.96
CA GLY A 227 -23.95 15.79 13.94
C GLY A 227 -23.65 14.40 13.37
N PHE A 228 -24.51 13.87 12.51
CA PHE A 228 -24.28 12.57 11.85
C PHE A 228 -23.09 12.61 10.88
N ASN A 229 -22.99 13.66 10.06
CA ASN A 229 -21.85 13.83 9.15
C ASN A 229 -20.53 13.96 9.91
N LEU A 230 -20.49 14.71 11.02
CA LEU A 230 -19.29 14.85 11.85
C LEU A 230 -18.83 13.51 12.41
N LYS A 231 -19.74 12.70 12.99
CA LYS A 231 -19.42 11.36 13.51
C LYS A 231 -18.85 10.45 12.41
N LEU A 232 -19.40 10.53 11.20
CA LEU A 232 -18.96 9.73 10.06
C LEU A 232 -17.58 10.15 9.52
N TRP A 233 -17.28 11.46 9.52
CA TRP A 233 -15.94 11.97 9.22
C TRP A 233 -14.90 11.56 10.27
N VAL A 234 -15.24 11.63 11.56
CA VAL A 234 -14.36 11.17 12.64
C VAL A 234 -14.07 9.67 12.51
N PHE A 235 -15.08 8.86 12.16
CA PHE A 235 -14.88 7.43 11.90
C PHE A 235 -13.94 7.18 10.71
N LEU A 236 -14.13 7.89 9.59
CA LEU A 236 -13.26 7.75 8.42
C LEU A 236 -11.81 8.15 8.74
N LEU A 237 -11.60 9.26 9.45
CA LEU A 237 -10.28 9.69 9.90
C LEU A 237 -9.65 8.69 10.87
N GLY A 238 -10.44 8.07 11.74
CA GLY A 238 -10.00 6.99 12.64
C GLY A 238 -9.55 5.74 11.88
N LEU A 239 -10.29 5.33 10.84
CA LEU A 239 -9.90 4.21 9.97
C LEU A 239 -8.60 4.51 9.21
N ILE A 240 -8.47 5.73 8.66
CA ILE A 240 -7.25 6.16 7.96
C ILE A 240 -6.07 6.17 8.93
N GLY A 241 -6.22 6.79 10.11
CA GLY A 241 -5.16 6.87 11.11
C GLY A 241 -4.70 5.51 11.63
N THR A 242 -5.64 4.58 11.81
CA THR A 242 -5.35 3.21 12.24
C THR A 242 -4.68 2.41 11.14
N LYS A 243 -5.11 2.58 9.88
CA LYS A 243 -4.48 1.96 8.72
C LYS A 243 -3.03 2.43 8.58
N VAL A 244 -2.79 3.74 8.63
CA VAL A 244 -1.44 4.34 8.60
C VAL A 244 -0.60 3.86 9.78
N SER A 245 -1.17 3.73 10.98
CA SER A 245 -0.43 3.29 12.17
C SER A 245 -0.10 1.80 12.18
N LEU A 246 -0.95 0.95 11.58
CA LEU A 246 -0.75 -0.50 11.52
C LEU A 246 0.04 -0.95 10.28
N GLU A 247 0.03 -0.17 9.20
CA GLU A 247 0.92 -0.37 8.05
C GLU A 247 2.31 0.22 8.28
N ARG A 248 2.52 1.02 9.35
CA ARG A 248 3.87 1.34 9.78
C ARG A 248 4.57 0.03 10.14
N PRO A 249 5.62 -0.35 9.40
CA PRO A 249 6.38 -1.51 9.76
C PRO A 249 6.95 -1.30 11.15
N THR A 250 6.66 -2.18 12.10
CA THR A 250 7.31 -2.15 13.39
C THR A 250 8.81 -2.34 13.15
N ARG A 251 9.61 -1.35 13.56
CA ARG A 251 11.07 -1.25 13.36
C ARG A 251 11.87 -2.39 14.00
N GLU A 252 11.20 -3.38 14.60
CA GLU A 252 11.76 -4.29 15.61
C GLU A 252 12.29 -5.62 15.06
N ASN A 253 12.21 -5.88 13.75
CA ASN A 253 12.74 -7.10 13.14
C ASN A 253 13.58 -6.81 11.89
N ARG A 254 14.47 -5.79 11.93
CA ARG A 254 15.35 -5.58 10.78
C ARG A 254 16.32 -6.74 10.65
N ILE A 255 16.31 -7.39 9.49
CA ILE A 255 17.26 -8.46 9.14
C ILE A 255 18.69 -7.93 9.26
N ASP A 256 18.89 -6.66 8.89
CA ASP A 256 20.21 -6.05 8.83
C ASP A 256 20.78 -5.71 10.21
N ASP A 257 19.94 -5.42 11.23
CA ASP A 257 20.37 -5.15 12.62
C ASP A 257 21.00 -6.41 13.26
N ILE A 258 20.60 -7.61 12.81
CA ILE A 258 21.17 -8.90 13.25
C ILE A 258 22.55 -9.14 12.61
N THR A 259 22.81 -8.52 11.45
CA THR A 259 24.03 -8.73 10.66
C THR A 259 25.13 -7.70 10.92
N SER A 260 25.00 -6.89 11.99
CA SER A 260 25.95 -5.83 12.36
C SER A 260 27.37 -6.28 12.04
N ILE A 261 28.00 -5.60 11.07
CA ILE A 261 29.28 -5.97 10.48
C ILE A 261 30.22 -6.31 11.63
N ARG A 262 30.65 -7.58 11.73
CA ARG A 262 31.69 -7.92 12.71
C ARG A 262 32.88 -7.01 12.38
N PRO A 263 33.46 -6.31 13.37
CA PRO A 263 34.56 -5.39 13.12
C PRO A 263 35.66 -6.14 12.39
N ILE A 264 35.80 -5.85 11.10
CA ILE A 264 36.77 -6.50 10.25
C ILE A 264 38.11 -5.90 10.65
N THR A 265 39.00 -6.71 11.23
CA THR A 265 40.37 -6.29 11.59
C THR A 265 41.27 -6.03 10.39
N TYR A 266 40.72 -6.01 9.17
CA TYR A 266 41.45 -5.75 7.95
C TYR A 266 41.50 -4.24 7.71
N ILE A 267 42.70 -3.67 7.82
CA ILE A 267 42.93 -2.26 7.49
C ILE A 267 43.10 -2.16 5.97
N PRO A 268 42.26 -1.36 5.28
CA PRO A 268 42.41 -1.16 3.84
C PRO A 268 43.79 -0.62 3.51
N GLN A 269 44.49 -1.26 2.58
CA GLN A 269 45.76 -0.74 2.07
C GLN A 269 45.55 0.32 0.99
N SER A 270 44.35 0.43 0.42
CA SER A 270 44.07 1.37 -0.66
C SER A 270 43.90 2.78 -0.14
N SER A 271 44.57 3.74 -0.76
CA SER A 271 44.30 5.17 -0.59
C SER A 271 43.09 5.64 -1.43
N ARG A 272 42.51 4.77 -2.26
CA ARG A 272 41.42 5.12 -3.18
C ARG A 272 40.10 5.23 -2.43
N ARG A 273 39.43 6.37 -2.58
CA ARG A 273 38.19 6.68 -1.85
C ARG A 273 36.94 6.22 -2.59
N LEU A 274 36.95 6.29 -3.92
CA LEU A 274 35.83 5.87 -4.76
C LEU A 274 36.34 5.27 -6.07
N ASP A 275 35.94 4.03 -6.34
CA ASP A 275 36.03 3.44 -7.68
C ASP A 275 34.66 3.52 -8.38
N VAL A 276 34.68 3.82 -9.68
CA VAL A 276 33.50 3.70 -10.55
C VAL A 276 33.82 2.62 -11.58
N VAL A 277 33.25 1.44 -11.37
CA VAL A 277 33.49 0.24 -12.17
C VAL A 277 32.39 0.12 -13.21
N VAL A 278 32.77 0.30 -14.47
CA VAL A 278 31.87 0.32 -15.61
C VAL A 278 32.01 -0.98 -16.41
N SER A 279 30.92 -1.72 -16.56
CA SER A 279 30.83 -2.85 -17.48
C SER A 279 30.43 -2.35 -18.87
N HIS A 280 31.33 -2.51 -19.84
CA HIS A 280 31.16 -2.06 -21.21
C HIS A 280 31.15 -3.23 -22.20
N TYR A 281 30.31 -3.15 -23.21
CA TYR A 281 30.33 -4.02 -24.38
C TYR A 281 30.41 -3.17 -25.65
N ASN A 282 29.29 -2.65 -26.15
CA ASN A 282 29.24 -1.94 -27.43
C ASN A 282 28.59 -0.55 -27.32
N GLU A 283 28.50 -0.02 -26.11
CA GLU A 283 27.95 1.31 -25.86
C GLU A 283 28.86 2.39 -26.46
N ASP A 284 28.25 3.48 -26.94
CA ASP A 284 28.99 4.60 -27.55
C ASP A 284 29.91 5.29 -26.52
N PRO A 285 31.23 5.42 -26.79
CA PRO A 285 32.17 6.06 -25.88
C PRO A 285 31.81 7.50 -25.49
N THR A 286 31.16 8.25 -26.39
CA THR A 286 30.72 9.63 -26.09
C THR A 286 29.59 9.64 -25.07
N SER A 287 28.66 8.69 -25.18
CA SER A 287 27.60 8.47 -24.19
C SER A 287 28.16 8.09 -22.82
N ILE A 288 29.15 7.19 -22.80
CA ILE A 288 29.86 6.79 -21.56
C ILE A 288 30.53 8.00 -20.91
N LYS A 289 31.25 8.80 -21.71
CA LYS A 289 31.90 10.03 -21.24
C LYS A 289 30.89 11.00 -20.63
N SER A 290 29.78 11.27 -21.34
CA SER A 290 28.73 12.16 -20.86
C SER A 290 28.15 11.68 -19.53
N PHE A 291 27.88 10.38 -19.40
CA PHE A 291 27.40 9.82 -18.13
C PHE A 291 28.41 9.96 -16.99
N ILE A 292 29.69 9.65 -17.23
CA ILE A 292 30.77 9.80 -16.24
C ILE A 292 30.96 11.27 -15.83
N ASP A 293 30.91 12.21 -16.78
CA ASP A 293 31.05 13.63 -16.49
C ASP A 293 29.91 14.11 -15.58
N ASN A 294 28.66 13.75 -15.88
CA ASN A 294 27.50 14.03 -15.02
C ASN A 294 27.63 13.38 -13.63
N LEU A 295 28.15 12.16 -13.55
CA LEU A 295 28.42 11.47 -12.28
C LEU A 295 29.44 12.24 -11.44
N LYS A 296 30.53 12.70 -12.05
CA LYS A 296 31.60 13.50 -11.43
C LYS A 296 31.13 14.89 -11.01
N GLU A 297 30.01 15.38 -11.54
CA GLU A 297 29.44 16.65 -11.14
C GLU A 297 28.70 16.60 -9.80
N ILE A 298 28.25 15.41 -9.36
CA ILE A 298 27.56 15.23 -8.08
C ILE A 298 28.53 15.60 -6.94
N PRO A 299 28.19 16.57 -6.06
CA PRO A 299 29.13 17.09 -5.06
C PRO A 299 29.76 16.03 -4.15
N THR A 300 28.97 15.05 -3.70
CA THR A 300 29.43 13.94 -2.86
C THR A 300 30.38 13.00 -3.59
N ILE A 301 30.27 12.87 -4.91
CA ILE A 301 31.17 12.06 -5.74
C ILE A 301 32.42 12.86 -6.11
N ARG A 302 32.26 14.12 -6.56
CA ARG A 302 33.35 15.02 -6.91
C ARG A 302 34.38 15.13 -5.80
N GLY A 303 33.91 15.29 -4.57
CA GLY A 303 34.76 15.39 -3.39
C GLY A 303 35.60 14.15 -3.13
N LEU A 304 35.26 12.99 -3.72
CA LEU A 304 35.96 11.72 -3.55
C LEU A 304 37.08 11.46 -4.57
N ASP A 305 37.19 12.29 -5.61
CA ASP A 305 38.12 12.08 -6.72
C ASP A 305 37.97 10.66 -7.33
N PRO A 306 36.84 10.40 -8.01
CA PRO A 306 36.47 9.05 -8.43
C PRO A 306 37.45 8.49 -9.47
N ASN A 307 37.97 7.30 -9.19
CA ASN A 307 38.79 6.52 -10.11
C ASN A 307 37.89 5.68 -11.02
N VAL A 308 37.77 6.07 -12.29
CA VAL A 308 36.89 5.40 -13.25
C VAL A 308 37.64 4.27 -13.95
N ILE A 309 37.13 3.05 -13.80
CA ILE A 309 37.69 1.81 -14.35
C ILE A 309 36.64 1.21 -15.29
N ILE A 310 36.98 1.06 -16.57
CA ILE A 310 36.11 0.42 -17.55
C ILE A 310 36.64 -0.98 -17.85
N TYR A 311 35.80 -1.99 -17.71
CA TYR A 311 36.07 -3.31 -18.26
C TYR A 311 35.28 -3.47 -19.55
N THR A 312 35.98 -3.59 -20.68
CA THR A 312 35.35 -3.81 -21.98
C THR A 312 35.32 -5.30 -22.33
N LYS A 313 34.15 -5.78 -22.74
CA LYS A 313 33.94 -7.14 -23.27
C LYS A 313 33.84 -7.18 -24.79
N ASN A 314 34.02 -6.05 -25.44
CA ASN A 314 34.12 -5.97 -26.89
C ASN A 314 35.58 -6.11 -27.30
N ASN A 315 35.86 -7.18 -28.06
CA ASN A 315 37.20 -7.51 -28.53
C ASN A 315 37.59 -6.73 -29.79
N GLU A 316 36.67 -5.95 -30.36
CA GLU A 316 36.88 -5.17 -31.59
C GLU A 316 37.36 -3.74 -31.29
N ILE A 317 37.19 -3.26 -30.06
CA ILE A 317 37.62 -1.92 -29.64
C ILE A 317 38.99 -1.98 -28.95
N ASP A 318 39.90 -1.08 -29.32
CA ASP A 318 41.16 -0.92 -28.60
C ASP A 318 40.90 -0.27 -27.22
N PRO A 319 41.30 -0.91 -26.11
CA PRO A 319 41.22 -0.32 -24.78
C PRO A 319 41.85 1.08 -24.68
N ALA A 320 42.93 1.36 -25.43
CA ALA A 320 43.56 2.67 -25.41
C ALA A 320 42.68 3.76 -26.04
N GLU A 321 42.04 3.45 -27.16
CA GLU A 321 41.08 4.35 -27.82
C GLU A 321 39.86 4.60 -26.94
N LEU A 322 39.29 3.54 -26.35
CA LEU A 322 38.17 3.67 -25.43
C LEU A 322 38.54 4.49 -24.19
N LYS A 323 39.76 4.31 -23.65
CA LYS A 323 40.26 5.11 -22.53
C LYS A 323 40.31 6.59 -22.88
N GLN A 324 40.88 6.93 -24.04
CA GLN A 324 40.98 8.30 -24.50
C GLN A 324 39.60 8.94 -24.73
N ALA A 325 38.68 8.21 -25.37
CA ALA A 325 37.34 8.70 -25.70
C ALA A 325 36.45 8.87 -24.46
N SER A 326 36.53 7.95 -23.51
CA SER A 326 35.72 7.98 -22.28
C SER A 326 36.29 8.90 -21.19
N GLY A 327 37.60 9.16 -21.19
CA GLY A 327 38.29 9.84 -20.10
C GLY A 327 38.42 8.99 -18.83
N ALA A 328 38.36 7.66 -18.95
CA ALA A 328 38.57 6.74 -17.85
C ALA A 328 40.03 6.73 -17.38
N ALA A 329 40.24 6.41 -16.10
CA ALA A 329 41.58 6.25 -15.55
C ALA A 329 42.22 4.93 -16.04
N GLU A 330 41.41 3.87 -16.15
CA GLU A 330 41.83 2.56 -16.61
C GLU A 330 40.77 1.95 -17.53
N VAL A 331 41.24 1.23 -18.56
CA VAL A 331 40.40 0.39 -19.40
C VAL A 331 41.08 -0.97 -19.58
N THR A 332 40.36 -2.04 -19.28
CA THR A 332 40.87 -3.41 -19.34
C THR A 332 39.94 -4.26 -20.19
N ALA A 333 40.49 -5.00 -21.17
CA ALA A 333 39.72 -5.96 -21.94
C ALA A 333 39.46 -7.24 -21.12
N LEU A 334 38.23 -7.73 -21.15
CA LEU A 334 37.81 -9.00 -20.55
C LEU A 334 37.20 -9.91 -21.61
N PRO A 335 37.30 -11.25 -21.46
CA PRO A 335 36.49 -12.17 -22.25
C PRO A 335 35.00 -11.83 -22.12
N ASN A 336 34.26 -11.90 -23.22
CA ASN A 336 32.81 -11.70 -23.23
C ASN A 336 32.10 -12.89 -22.54
N ARG A 337 32.10 -12.90 -21.20
CA ARG A 337 31.50 -13.95 -20.37
C ARG A 337 30.79 -13.34 -19.17
N GLY A 338 29.62 -13.84 -18.81
CA GLY A 338 28.92 -13.52 -17.56
C GLY A 338 28.27 -12.14 -17.49
N ARG A 339 28.09 -11.46 -18.63
CA ARG A 339 27.50 -10.11 -18.71
C ARG A 339 28.08 -9.13 -17.67
N GLU A 340 27.28 -8.23 -17.11
CA GLU A 340 27.71 -7.26 -16.10
C GLU A 340 28.19 -7.95 -14.81
N GLY A 341 27.48 -8.99 -14.36
CA GLY A 341 27.82 -9.69 -13.11
C GLY A 341 29.21 -10.29 -13.11
N GLY A 342 29.65 -10.85 -14.24
CA GLY A 342 31.02 -11.35 -14.41
C GLY A 342 32.07 -10.25 -14.34
N THR A 343 31.76 -9.04 -14.83
CA THR A 343 32.64 -7.87 -14.68
C THR A 343 32.80 -7.48 -13.22
N TYR A 344 31.69 -7.41 -12.47
CA TYR A 344 31.71 -6.96 -11.07
C TYR A 344 32.42 -7.98 -10.17
N LEU A 345 32.14 -9.27 -10.36
CA LEU A 345 32.84 -10.35 -9.66
C LEU A 345 34.34 -10.34 -9.98
N HIS A 346 34.72 -10.15 -11.25
CA HIS A 346 36.14 -10.02 -11.64
C HIS A 346 36.82 -8.89 -10.87
N HIS A 347 36.21 -7.70 -10.83
CA HIS A 347 36.78 -6.56 -10.11
C HIS A 347 36.97 -6.86 -8.63
N ILE A 348 35.94 -7.41 -7.96
CA ILE A 348 36.00 -7.76 -6.53
C ILE A 348 37.10 -8.77 -6.25
N ILE A 349 37.18 -9.85 -7.03
CA ILE A 349 38.11 -10.97 -6.81
C ILE A 349 39.56 -10.51 -7.03
N ASN A 350 39.81 -9.76 -8.11
CA ASN A 350 41.17 -9.37 -8.50
C ASN A 350 41.70 -8.18 -7.71
N ASN A 351 40.81 -7.33 -7.18
CA ASN A 351 41.19 -6.20 -6.33
C ASN A 351 40.96 -6.45 -4.85
N TRP A 352 40.73 -7.70 -4.41
CA TRP A 352 40.33 -8.04 -3.04
C TRP A 352 41.16 -7.34 -1.95
N GLY A 353 42.48 -7.26 -2.12
CA GLY A 353 43.39 -6.61 -1.16
C GLY A 353 43.49 -5.08 -1.28
N ASN A 354 42.95 -4.50 -2.35
CA ASN A 354 43.12 -3.10 -2.76
C ASN A 354 41.79 -2.44 -3.18
N LEU A 355 40.65 -2.87 -2.66
CA LEU A 355 39.35 -2.25 -2.94
C LEU A 355 39.32 -0.79 -2.43
N ALA A 356 38.67 0.10 -3.19
CA ALA A 356 38.39 1.46 -2.73
C ALA A 356 37.37 1.45 -1.58
N ASN A 357 37.32 2.52 -0.77
CA ASN A 357 36.38 2.60 0.36
C ASN A 357 34.91 2.40 -0.08
N GLN A 358 34.57 3.01 -1.22
CA GLN A 358 33.29 2.86 -1.90
C GLN A 358 33.54 2.43 -3.35
N THR A 359 32.64 1.61 -3.90
CA THR A 359 32.65 1.24 -5.31
C THR A 359 31.26 1.37 -5.90
N ILE A 360 31.15 2.11 -7.01
CA ILE A 360 29.92 2.16 -7.82
C ILE A 360 30.09 1.16 -8.95
N PHE A 361 29.24 0.13 -8.98
CA PHE A 361 29.15 -0.83 -10.07
C PHE A 361 28.01 -0.43 -11.00
N ILE A 362 28.33 -0.23 -12.28
CA ILE A 362 27.38 0.32 -13.24
C ILE A 362 27.59 -0.23 -14.66
N GLN A 363 26.53 -0.22 -15.46
CA GLN A 363 26.59 -0.46 -16.90
C GLN A 363 27.16 0.79 -17.59
N ALA A 364 27.83 0.61 -18.73
CA ALA A 364 28.36 1.71 -19.53
C ALA A 364 27.26 2.70 -19.99
N HIS A 365 26.06 2.22 -20.23
CA HIS A 365 24.88 3.06 -20.44
C HIS A 365 23.69 2.52 -19.65
N PRO A 366 23.44 3.04 -18.43
CA PRO A 366 22.27 2.66 -17.66
C PRO A 366 20.98 2.89 -18.45
N HIS A 367 20.02 1.98 -18.35
CA HIS A 367 18.75 2.12 -19.07
C HIS A 367 18.01 3.44 -18.78
N VAL A 368 18.12 3.98 -17.55
CA VAL A 368 17.62 5.32 -17.19
C VAL A 368 18.68 6.07 -16.37
N PRO A 369 19.64 6.74 -17.03
CA PRO A 369 20.78 7.38 -16.36
C PRO A 369 20.36 8.45 -15.34
N ASN A 370 19.33 9.23 -15.68
CA ASN A 370 18.81 10.31 -14.81
C ASN A 370 18.20 9.80 -13.49
N ARG A 371 17.79 8.53 -13.41
CA ARG A 371 17.33 7.94 -12.14
C ARG A 371 18.53 7.57 -11.27
N VAL A 372 19.56 6.99 -11.87
CA VAL A 372 20.80 6.65 -11.17
C VAL A 372 21.46 7.90 -10.60
N LEU A 373 21.67 8.94 -11.42
CA LEU A 373 22.28 10.19 -10.99
C LEU A 373 21.51 10.83 -9.83
N ARG A 374 20.18 10.93 -9.93
CA ARG A 374 19.34 11.48 -8.85
C ARG A 374 19.34 10.63 -7.59
N ARG A 375 19.45 9.29 -7.71
CA ARG A 375 19.51 8.41 -6.54
C ARG A 375 20.82 8.59 -5.79
N LEU A 376 21.93 8.69 -6.52
CA LEU A 376 23.25 8.99 -5.95
C LEU A 376 23.26 10.36 -5.29
N GLU A 377 22.77 11.40 -5.98
CA GLU A 377 22.70 12.76 -5.43
C GLU A 377 21.94 12.82 -4.11
N LYS A 378 20.83 12.09 -3.99
CA LYS A 378 19.96 12.13 -2.80
C LYS A 378 20.40 11.21 -1.66
N TYR A 379 20.89 10.02 -1.96
CA TYR A 379 21.01 8.94 -0.97
C TYR A 379 22.40 8.34 -0.83
N PHE A 380 23.38 8.75 -1.65
CA PHE A 380 24.76 8.31 -1.47
C PHE A 380 25.49 9.20 -0.46
N TYR A 381 25.87 8.59 0.67
CA TYR A 381 26.60 9.22 1.76
C TYR A 381 27.92 8.47 1.93
N PRO A 382 29.02 8.94 1.34
CA PRO A 382 30.24 8.14 1.16
C PRO A 382 30.83 7.51 2.43
N LEU A 383 30.65 8.17 3.58
CA LEU A 383 31.16 7.72 4.87
C LEU A 383 30.28 6.65 5.54
N ARG A 384 29.01 6.52 5.12
CA ARG A 384 28.02 5.68 5.79
C ARG A 384 27.32 4.72 4.85
N THR A 385 27.31 4.92 3.54
CA THR A 385 26.62 4.00 2.63
C THR A 385 27.36 2.67 2.61
N GLY A 386 26.74 1.61 3.11
CA GLY A 386 27.22 0.24 3.00
C GLY A 386 26.82 -0.39 1.69
N MET A 387 25.54 -0.28 1.34
CA MET A 387 24.99 -0.75 0.08
C MET A 387 23.85 0.17 -0.37
N LEU A 388 23.85 0.58 -1.63
CA LEU A 388 22.78 1.36 -2.24
C LEU A 388 22.45 0.78 -3.61
N ASP A 389 21.29 0.17 -3.73
CA ASP A 389 20.76 -0.31 -5.01
C ASP A 389 20.42 0.87 -5.92
N LEU A 390 20.94 0.88 -7.14
CA LEU A 390 20.70 1.91 -8.17
C LEU A 390 19.72 1.43 -9.25
N GLY A 391 19.24 0.19 -9.12
CA GLY A 391 18.28 -0.45 -9.99
C GLY A 391 16.86 0.10 -9.94
N TYR A 392 16.00 -0.52 -10.76
CA TYR A 392 14.58 -0.19 -10.82
C TYR A 392 13.83 -0.75 -9.61
N ARG A 393 13.28 0.15 -8.81
CA ARG A 393 12.55 -0.17 -7.57
C ARG A 393 11.21 -0.84 -7.76
N ASP A 394 10.71 -0.90 -8.99
CA ASP A 394 9.41 -1.52 -9.24
C ASP A 394 9.44 -3.02 -8.85
N THR A 395 10.64 -3.63 -8.84
CA THR A 395 10.87 -5.01 -8.42
C THR A 395 10.61 -5.22 -6.93
N ARG A 396 9.47 -5.85 -6.68
CA ARG A 396 9.00 -6.18 -5.34
C ARG A 396 9.84 -7.32 -4.78
N GLY A 397 10.36 -7.10 -3.59
CA GLY A 397 10.89 -8.16 -2.74
C GLY A 397 10.11 -9.47 -2.79
N CYS A 398 10.83 -10.56 -2.63
CA CYS A 398 10.29 -11.90 -2.82
C CYS A 398 10.25 -12.70 -1.50
N ASN A 399 9.64 -13.89 -1.53
CA ASN A 399 9.83 -14.87 -0.47
C ASN A 399 11.23 -15.48 -0.60
N CYS A 400 12.00 -15.57 0.48
CA CYS A 400 13.36 -16.10 0.39
C CYS A 400 13.43 -17.54 -0.14
N LEU A 401 12.47 -18.41 0.22
CA LEU A 401 12.47 -19.82 -0.20
C LEU A 401 11.86 -20.07 -1.58
N ASP A 402 11.13 -19.09 -2.13
CA ASP A 402 10.49 -19.16 -3.45
C ASP A 402 10.56 -17.78 -4.09
N CYS A 403 11.80 -17.35 -4.37
CA CYS A 403 12.05 -15.99 -4.81
C CYS A 403 11.71 -15.83 -6.29
N ARG A 404 10.82 -14.88 -6.59
CA ARG A 404 10.33 -14.57 -7.95
C ARG A 404 10.17 -13.08 -8.11
N ASP A 405 10.34 -12.58 -9.32
CA ASP A 405 10.06 -11.17 -9.67
C ASP A 405 8.81 -11.04 -10.56
N GLU A 406 8.38 -9.80 -10.78
CA GLU A 406 7.23 -9.49 -11.64
C GLU A 406 7.47 -9.70 -13.15
N HIS A 407 8.72 -9.92 -13.55
CA HIS A 407 9.12 -10.17 -14.93
C HIS A 407 9.20 -11.67 -15.24
N GLY A 408 8.84 -12.53 -14.27
CA GLY A 408 8.79 -13.98 -14.44
C GLY A 408 10.09 -14.71 -14.13
N TRP A 409 11.12 -14.02 -13.61
CA TRP A 409 12.31 -14.70 -13.12
C TRP A 409 12.02 -15.48 -11.82
N VAL A 410 12.73 -16.59 -11.62
CA VAL A 410 12.65 -17.47 -10.46
C VAL A 410 14.06 -17.88 -10.03
N ASP A 411 14.34 -17.90 -8.73
CA ASP A 411 15.60 -18.42 -8.18
C ASP A 411 15.64 -19.95 -8.20
N GLU A 412 15.75 -20.55 -9.39
CA GLU A 412 15.81 -22.00 -9.56
C GLU A 412 17.05 -22.63 -8.93
N ALA A 413 18.14 -21.86 -8.82
CA ALA A 413 19.41 -22.31 -8.27
C ALA A 413 19.50 -22.20 -6.74
N GLY A 414 18.49 -21.61 -6.07
CA GLY A 414 18.48 -21.43 -4.62
C GLY A 414 19.60 -20.52 -4.11
N ILE A 415 20.02 -19.53 -4.90
CA ILE A 415 21.10 -18.60 -4.56
C ILE A 415 20.68 -17.66 -3.45
N ILE A 416 19.45 -17.16 -3.48
CA ILE A 416 18.94 -16.23 -2.47
C ILE A 416 19.01 -16.84 -1.06
N PRO A 417 18.43 -18.02 -0.78
CA PRO A 417 18.56 -18.63 0.55
C PRO A 417 19.99 -19.03 0.89
N GLU A 418 20.82 -19.44 -0.10
CA GLU A 418 22.24 -19.70 0.11
C GLU A 418 22.99 -18.44 0.59
N LEU A 419 22.75 -17.30 -0.03
CA LEU A 419 23.37 -16.03 0.32
C LEU A 419 22.84 -15.49 1.64
N MET A 420 21.55 -15.63 1.94
CA MET A 420 21.03 -15.30 3.27
C MET A 420 21.74 -16.11 4.37
N ALA A 421 21.98 -17.40 4.15
CA ALA A 421 22.71 -18.22 5.11
C ALA A 421 24.19 -17.81 5.23
N LYS A 422 24.85 -17.47 4.11
CA LYS A 422 26.28 -17.16 4.07
C LYS A 422 26.63 -15.73 4.51
N ALA A 423 25.87 -14.75 4.05
CA ALA A 423 26.13 -13.33 4.25
C ALA A 423 25.40 -12.79 5.49
N HIS A 424 24.20 -13.31 5.79
CA HIS A 424 23.38 -12.83 6.91
C HIS A 424 23.36 -13.78 8.11
N HIS A 425 23.87 -15.00 7.96
CA HIS A 425 23.73 -16.07 8.95
C HIS A 425 22.26 -16.38 9.30
N ILE A 426 21.34 -16.08 8.38
CA ILE A 426 19.91 -16.31 8.54
C ILE A 426 19.51 -17.50 7.68
N LYS A 427 18.90 -18.50 8.32
CA LYS A 427 18.22 -19.57 7.61
C LYS A 427 16.82 -19.09 7.24
N CYS A 428 16.54 -19.03 5.96
CA CYS A 428 15.24 -18.61 5.48
C CYS A 428 14.12 -19.57 5.91
N ASP A 429 12.97 -18.98 6.21
CA ASP A 429 11.70 -19.65 6.46
C ASP A 429 10.59 -19.09 5.55
N ALA A 430 9.37 -19.60 5.72
CA ALA A 430 8.22 -19.19 4.91
C ALA A 430 7.83 -17.71 5.05
N ASN A 431 8.26 -17.03 6.12
CA ASN A 431 7.96 -15.63 6.41
C ASN A 431 9.12 -14.70 6.06
N THR A 432 10.30 -15.24 5.80
CA THR A 432 11.49 -14.46 5.46
C THR A 432 11.30 -13.82 4.10
N LYS A 433 11.30 -12.48 4.08
CA LYS A 433 11.20 -11.69 2.86
C LYS A 433 12.50 -10.98 2.59
N VAL A 434 12.88 -10.88 1.31
CA VAL A 434 14.18 -10.34 0.91
C VAL A 434 14.06 -9.37 -0.24
N SER A 435 14.90 -8.34 -0.20
CA SER A 435 15.12 -7.37 -1.26
C SER A 435 15.93 -7.98 -2.38
N ILE A 436 15.48 -7.73 -3.61
CA ILE A 436 16.17 -8.08 -4.84
C ILE A 436 16.49 -6.80 -5.61
N SER A 437 17.56 -6.84 -6.39
CA SER A 437 17.98 -5.76 -7.27
C SER A 437 17.57 -6.04 -8.72
N TYR A 438 17.55 -5.01 -9.57
CA TYR A 438 17.26 -5.14 -11.00
C TYR A 438 18.17 -4.24 -11.83
N ALA A 439 18.56 -4.66 -13.03
CA ALA A 439 19.56 -4.02 -13.89
C ALA A 439 21.01 -4.00 -13.32
N GLY A 440 21.22 -4.51 -12.10
CA GLY A 440 22.53 -4.87 -11.58
C GLY A 440 23.45 -3.71 -11.18
N GLN A 441 22.93 -2.50 -11.02
CA GLN A 441 23.74 -1.32 -10.68
C GLN A 441 23.59 -0.98 -9.21
N PHE A 442 24.70 -0.73 -8.52
CA PHE A 442 24.68 -0.47 -7.07
C PHE A 442 25.96 0.22 -6.60
N VAL A 443 25.90 0.79 -5.40
CA VAL A 443 27.06 1.23 -4.63
C VAL A 443 27.28 0.26 -3.49
N VAL A 444 28.53 -0.10 -3.21
CA VAL A 444 28.87 -0.93 -2.06
C VAL A 444 30.18 -0.48 -1.42
N SER A 445 30.26 -0.58 -0.11
CA SER A 445 31.49 -0.33 0.64
C SER A 445 32.41 -1.55 0.61
N HIS A 446 33.72 -1.33 0.73
CA HIS A 446 34.66 -2.43 0.93
C HIS A 446 34.37 -3.28 2.18
N GLN A 447 33.73 -2.71 3.21
CA GLN A 447 33.43 -3.40 4.46
C GLN A 447 32.39 -4.49 4.21
N ARG A 448 31.33 -4.16 3.47
CA ARG A 448 30.30 -5.12 3.05
C ARG A 448 30.85 -6.20 2.10
N ILE A 449 31.80 -5.84 1.24
CA ILE A 449 32.49 -6.83 0.40
C ILE A 449 33.30 -7.79 1.28
N TRP A 450 34.09 -7.29 2.22
CA TRP A 450 34.94 -8.13 3.09
C TRP A 450 34.20 -8.86 4.20
N ALA A 451 32.97 -8.44 4.55
CA ALA A 451 32.13 -9.16 5.50
C ALA A 451 31.84 -10.60 5.02
N ILE A 452 31.96 -10.83 3.71
CA ILE A 452 31.84 -12.14 3.08
C ILE A 452 33.22 -12.67 2.72
N LYS A 453 33.44 -13.98 2.83
CA LYS A 453 34.69 -14.59 2.38
C LYS A 453 34.86 -14.44 0.88
N LYS A 454 36.08 -14.12 0.43
CA LYS A 454 36.48 -14.08 -0.99
C LYS A 454 36.01 -15.30 -1.79
N SER A 455 36.09 -16.48 -1.18
CA SER A 455 35.69 -17.76 -1.78
C SER A 455 34.21 -17.82 -2.19
N VAL A 456 33.34 -17.00 -1.60
CA VAL A 456 31.94 -16.89 -2.02
C VAL A 456 31.86 -16.21 -3.39
N TYR A 457 32.57 -15.10 -3.58
CA TYR A 457 32.64 -14.41 -4.88
C TYR A 457 33.29 -15.29 -5.95
N GLU A 458 34.38 -15.99 -5.60
CA GLU A 458 35.03 -16.95 -6.51
C GLU A 458 34.08 -18.09 -6.90
N SER A 459 33.32 -18.63 -5.94
CA SER A 459 32.30 -19.65 -6.22
C SER A 459 31.15 -19.14 -7.08
N LEU A 460 30.68 -17.91 -6.89
CA LEU A 460 29.66 -17.31 -7.73
C LEU A 460 30.19 -17.10 -9.16
N ASN A 461 31.45 -16.67 -9.29
CA ASN A 461 32.09 -16.48 -10.59
C ASN A 461 32.28 -17.82 -11.31
N ASP A 462 32.69 -18.87 -10.62
CA ASP A 462 32.80 -20.22 -11.20
C ASP A 462 31.44 -20.76 -11.66
N ARG A 463 30.38 -20.55 -10.88
CA ARG A 463 29.00 -20.90 -11.27
C ARG A 463 28.44 -20.05 -12.41
N LEU A 464 28.94 -18.83 -12.59
CA LEU A 464 28.50 -17.91 -13.66
C LEU A 464 29.23 -18.14 -14.97
N VAL A 465 30.56 -18.29 -14.93
CA VAL A 465 31.40 -18.34 -16.13
C VAL A 465 32.45 -19.44 -16.11
N GLY A 466 32.62 -20.18 -15.02
CA GLY A 466 33.67 -21.19 -14.86
C GLY A 466 33.31 -22.54 -15.47
N GLU A 467 34.00 -23.57 -14.99
CA GLU A 467 33.79 -24.96 -15.44
C GLU A 467 32.49 -25.54 -14.87
N ASN A 468 32.15 -25.17 -13.64
CA ASN A 468 30.94 -25.60 -12.96
C ASN A 468 29.76 -24.64 -13.22
N ARG A 469 29.67 -24.08 -14.42
CA ARG A 469 28.63 -23.11 -14.77
C ARG A 469 27.24 -23.73 -14.58
N ILE A 470 26.37 -23.00 -13.88
CA ILE A 470 24.95 -23.33 -13.80
C ILE A 470 24.30 -22.94 -15.12
N LYS A 471 23.73 -23.92 -15.82
CA LYS A 471 23.01 -23.71 -17.09
C LYS A 471 21.51 -23.69 -16.81
N LEU A 472 20.88 -22.54 -17.00
CA LEU A 472 19.44 -22.32 -16.85
C LEU A 472 18.90 -21.79 -18.19
N GLY A 473 17.65 -22.05 -18.58
CA GLY A 473 17.11 -21.46 -19.83
C GLY A 473 17.46 -22.20 -21.13
N GLY A 474 17.96 -23.44 -21.04
CA GLY A 474 18.08 -24.34 -22.21
C GLY A 474 19.11 -23.86 -23.24
N ASP A 475 18.71 -23.84 -24.52
CA ASP A 475 19.60 -23.53 -25.65
C ASP A 475 20.02 -22.05 -25.70
N GLU A 476 19.29 -21.17 -25.02
CA GLU A 476 19.62 -19.74 -24.92
C GLU A 476 20.69 -19.44 -23.86
N ASP A 477 21.10 -20.43 -23.03
CA ASP A 477 22.17 -20.27 -22.04
C ASP A 477 23.55 -20.33 -22.67
N SER A 478 24.19 -19.18 -22.77
CA SER A 478 25.55 -19.07 -23.30
C SER A 478 26.54 -18.54 -22.27
N PRO A 479 27.85 -18.77 -22.44
CA PRO A 479 28.85 -18.20 -21.54
C PRO A 479 28.84 -16.66 -21.48
N ASP A 480 28.49 -15.99 -22.57
CA ASP A 480 28.39 -14.52 -22.69
C ASP A 480 27.08 -13.98 -22.10
N ALA A 481 25.97 -14.69 -22.26
CA ALA A 481 24.66 -14.35 -21.71
C ALA A 481 24.07 -15.50 -20.86
N PRO A 482 24.73 -15.89 -19.75
CA PRO A 482 24.21 -16.97 -18.92
C PRO A 482 22.93 -16.53 -18.22
N PHE A 483 21.91 -17.39 -18.20
CA PHE A 483 20.66 -17.08 -17.47
C PHE A 483 20.91 -16.93 -15.97
N PHE A 484 21.90 -17.65 -15.44
CA PHE A 484 22.35 -17.46 -14.06
C PHE A 484 22.81 -16.02 -13.78
N GLY A 485 23.20 -15.25 -14.81
CA GLY A 485 23.48 -13.83 -14.71
C GLY A 485 22.28 -13.01 -14.20
N TYR A 486 21.05 -13.39 -14.56
CA TYR A 486 19.83 -12.76 -14.03
C TYR A 486 19.64 -13.04 -12.54
N THR A 487 20.01 -14.23 -12.07
CA THR A 487 20.01 -14.57 -10.65
C THR A 487 21.04 -13.76 -9.88
N ILE A 488 22.26 -13.63 -10.42
CA ILE A 488 23.31 -12.79 -9.83
C ILE A 488 22.84 -11.33 -9.74
N GLU A 489 22.26 -10.79 -10.82
CA GLU A 489 21.71 -9.43 -10.86
C GLU A 489 20.72 -9.14 -9.72
N ARG A 490 19.89 -10.11 -9.35
CA ARG A 490 18.86 -9.96 -8.31
C ARG A 490 19.38 -10.21 -6.90
N SER A 491 20.57 -10.80 -6.81
CA SER A 491 21.12 -11.27 -5.55
C SER A 491 22.01 -10.24 -4.84
N TRP A 492 22.35 -9.10 -5.46
CA TRP A 492 23.32 -8.15 -4.89
C TRP A 492 22.93 -7.63 -3.51
N ASN A 493 21.66 -7.31 -3.31
CA ASN A 493 21.13 -6.89 -2.01
C ASN A 493 21.30 -8.00 -0.94
N ALA A 494 21.01 -9.25 -1.29
CA ALA A 494 21.24 -10.39 -0.41
C ALA A 494 22.73 -10.64 -0.16
N LEU A 495 23.58 -10.47 -1.17
CA LEU A 495 25.02 -10.64 -1.05
C LEU A 495 25.58 -9.60 -0.07
N PHE A 496 25.34 -8.32 -0.29
CA PHE A 496 25.97 -7.22 0.47
C PHE A 496 25.21 -6.81 1.74
N GLN A 497 24.58 -7.78 2.39
CA GLN A 497 23.89 -7.61 3.67
C GLN A 497 22.90 -6.42 3.68
N CYS A 498 22.10 -6.32 2.63
CA CYS A 498 21.10 -5.28 2.44
C CYS A 498 19.78 -5.87 1.93
N ALA A 499 19.36 -6.98 2.55
CA ALA A 499 18.24 -7.78 2.09
C ALA A 499 16.92 -7.35 2.75
N ASP A 500 16.95 -6.46 3.73
CA ASP A 500 15.75 -6.06 4.46
C ASP A 500 14.80 -5.23 3.58
N LEU A 501 13.65 -5.82 3.26
CA LEU A 501 12.60 -5.15 2.50
C LEU A 501 11.97 -3.97 3.21
N THR A 502 11.76 -4.11 4.51
CA THR A 502 11.07 -3.08 5.28
C THR A 502 11.92 -1.83 5.36
N GLY A 503 13.25 -2.00 5.50
CA GLY A 503 14.20 -0.89 5.50
C GLY A 503 14.39 -0.23 4.14
N VAL A 504 14.67 -1.02 3.10
CA VAL A 504 15.19 -0.50 1.81
C VAL A 504 14.08 -0.22 0.79
N ARG A 505 12.96 -0.97 0.84
CA ARG A 505 11.91 -0.90 -0.18
C ARG A 505 10.74 -0.02 0.24
N ASP A 506 10.21 -0.21 1.44
CA ASP A 506 8.92 0.41 1.79
C ASP A 506 9.04 1.91 2.08
N MET A 507 10.21 2.38 2.51
CA MET A 507 10.43 3.77 2.91
C MET A 507 11.14 4.64 1.85
N CYS A 508 11.85 4.04 0.88
CA CYS A 508 12.41 4.82 -0.22
C CYS A 508 11.27 5.34 -1.12
N PRO A 509 11.32 6.55 -1.70
CA PRO A 509 10.31 7.02 -2.67
C PRO A 509 10.69 6.63 -4.10
N GLY A 510 9.68 6.35 -4.93
CA GLY A 510 9.90 6.04 -6.34
C GLY A 510 10.36 7.31 -7.05
N LEU A 511 11.44 7.24 -7.83
CA LEU A 511 11.94 8.39 -8.62
C LEU A 511 11.08 8.67 -9.88
N ALA A 512 9.79 8.32 -9.85
CA ALA A 512 8.86 8.60 -10.95
C ALA A 512 8.51 10.10 -10.98
N ILE A 513 8.21 10.59 -12.19
CA ILE A 513 8.03 12.01 -12.55
C ILE A 513 6.92 12.70 -11.73
N PHE A 514 5.94 11.92 -11.27
CA PHE A 514 4.99 12.34 -10.24
C PHE A 514 5.38 11.63 -8.95
N GLY A 515 6.19 12.32 -8.14
CA GLY A 515 6.64 11.80 -6.86
C GLY A 515 5.44 11.30 -6.07
N SER A 516 5.40 10.00 -5.82
CA SER A 516 4.57 9.46 -4.77
C SER A 516 5.19 9.83 -3.42
N GLU A 517 5.16 11.13 -3.11
CA GLU A 517 5.31 11.69 -1.76
C GLU A 517 4.13 11.29 -0.84
N PHE A 518 3.23 10.42 -1.32
CA PHE A 518 2.02 10.00 -0.61
C PHE A 518 2.21 8.84 0.37
N ALA A 519 3.42 8.28 0.50
CA ALA A 519 3.64 7.11 1.38
C ALA A 519 4.08 7.46 2.80
N ASP A 520 4.69 8.61 3.05
CA ASP A 520 5.09 9.01 4.41
C ASP A 520 5.22 10.54 4.54
N LEU A 521 4.71 11.10 5.63
CA LEU A 521 4.70 12.55 5.90
C LEU A 521 6.11 13.15 6.16
N ARG A 522 7.17 12.32 6.11
CA ARG A 522 8.56 12.75 6.31
C ARG A 522 9.35 12.61 5.00
N PRO A 523 10.27 13.54 4.70
CA PRO A 523 11.18 13.36 3.58
C PRO A 523 12.00 12.07 3.79
N PRO A 524 12.23 11.30 2.72
CA PRO A 524 13.03 10.09 2.77
C PRO A 524 14.46 10.42 3.22
N THR A 525 15.00 9.54 4.04
CA THR A 525 16.37 9.60 4.55
C THR A 525 17.24 8.56 3.84
N PRO A 526 18.57 8.70 3.85
CA PRO A 526 19.48 7.71 3.24
C PRO A 526 19.24 6.27 3.73
N GLU A 527 18.90 6.14 5.02
CA GLU A 527 18.55 4.89 5.71
C GLU A 527 17.28 4.20 5.17
N ASP A 528 16.47 4.93 4.39
CA ASP A 528 15.24 4.42 3.78
C ASP A 528 15.50 3.84 2.39
N CYS A 529 16.65 4.16 1.76
CA CYS A 529 16.94 3.82 0.37
C CYS A 529 18.17 2.94 0.17
N GLY A 530 18.96 2.73 1.21
CA GLY A 530 20.13 1.87 1.23
C GLY A 530 20.48 1.46 2.66
N CYS A 531 21.40 0.51 2.78
CA CYS A 531 21.90 0.03 4.05
C CYS A 531 23.17 0.79 4.40
N LEU A 532 23.25 1.26 5.64
CA LEU A 532 24.38 2.04 6.11
C LEU A 532 25.37 1.16 6.90
N ASP A 533 26.64 1.52 6.82
CA ASP A 533 27.69 1.08 7.73
C ASP A 533 27.69 2.05 8.93
N GLU A 534 27.74 1.50 10.14
CA GLU A 534 27.69 2.26 11.40
C GLU A 534 29.02 2.94 11.76
#